data_AF-A0A9W6WUZ5-F1
#
_entry.id   AF-A0A9W6WUZ5-F1
#
_cell.length_a   1.000
_cell.length_b   1.000
_cell.length_c   1.000
_cell.angle_alpha   90.00
_cell.angle_beta   90.00
_cell.angle_gamma   90.00
#
_symmetry.space_group_name_H-M   'P 1'
#
loop_
_entity.id
_entity.type
_entity.pdbx_description
1 polymer ?
#
loop_
_entity_poly.entity_id
_entity_poly.type
_entity_poly.pdbx_seq_one_letter_code
_entity_poly.pdbx_strand_id
1 'polypeptide(L)'
;MALEVKVTIMHFLEPGWDYGTAPSGSKLKMCHRYDDTLRCIRDQGCVVKTATLNGQVEAVDVLLPSIDEGVDLTPLITSAIAKGHDHVALLLVGTGRPFRAHDVFRAAAAAGSMEVVELLIPLADSSHVRSAVATAAEHGHIELVAMLLEKVELARIGTAFMKAAATNQVEILGLILDVWESRPSKDRAKVCAISNAVKEAISRGSH
;
A
#
# COMPACT_ATOMS: atom_id res chain seq x y z
N MET A 1 -31.15 -14.61 9.26
CA MET A 1 -30.77 -13.52 8.32
C MET A 1 -29.25 -13.32 8.20
N ALA A 2 -28.51 -12.79 9.20
CA ALA A 2 -27.05 -12.58 9.04
C ALA A 2 -26.22 -13.88 8.80
N LEU A 3 -26.66 -15.01 9.36
CA LEU A 3 -26.06 -16.34 9.14
C LEU A 3 -26.38 -16.93 7.75
N GLU A 4 -27.53 -16.59 7.15
CA GLU A 4 -27.91 -17.10 5.82
C GLU A 4 -27.12 -16.37 4.72
N VAL A 5 -26.90 -15.06 4.88
CA VAL A 5 -26.08 -14.28 3.94
C VAL A 5 -24.63 -14.80 3.90
N LYS A 6 -24.06 -15.21 5.04
CA LYS A 6 -22.72 -15.81 5.12
C LYS A 6 -22.57 -17.12 4.33
N VAL A 7 -23.60 -17.97 4.33
CA VAL A 7 -23.58 -19.25 3.61
C VAL A 7 -23.77 -19.04 2.10
N THR A 8 -24.57 -18.06 1.71
CA THR A 8 -24.81 -17.72 0.30
C THR A 8 -23.58 -17.11 -0.37
N ILE A 9 -22.77 -16.31 0.33
CA ILE A 9 -21.56 -15.68 -0.25
C ILE A 9 -20.44 -16.70 -0.47
N MET A 10 -20.31 -17.73 0.38
CA MET A 10 -19.35 -18.82 0.12
C MET A 10 -19.68 -19.62 -1.15
N HIS A 11 -20.95 -19.66 -1.59
CA HIS A 11 -21.34 -20.27 -2.86
C HIS A 11 -21.02 -19.41 -4.10
N PHE A 12 -20.84 -18.10 -3.94
CA PHE A 12 -20.62 -17.15 -5.05
C PHE A 12 -19.14 -16.97 -5.42
N LEU A 13 -18.21 -17.48 -4.61
CA LEU A 13 -16.76 -17.35 -4.82
C LEU A 13 -16.13 -18.45 -5.69
N GLU A 14 -16.93 -19.31 -6.32
CA GLU A 14 -16.43 -20.39 -7.20
C GLU A 14 -16.86 -20.16 -8.65
N PRO A 15 -15.87 -20.03 -9.56
CA PRO A 15 -15.47 -21.22 -10.29
C PRO A 15 -13.94 -21.31 -10.41
N GLY A 16 -13.33 -22.25 -9.69
CA GLY A 16 -11.89 -22.52 -9.86
C GLY A 16 -11.17 -23.31 -8.77
N TRP A 17 -11.84 -23.71 -7.68
CA TRP A 17 -11.23 -24.63 -6.72
C TRP A 17 -11.48 -26.07 -7.14
N ASP A 18 -10.43 -26.72 -7.63
CA ASP A 18 -10.36 -28.16 -7.83
C ASP A 18 -10.39 -28.84 -6.46
N TYR A 19 -11.59 -29.13 -5.98
CA TYR A 19 -11.77 -30.02 -4.84
C TYR A 19 -11.45 -31.43 -5.30
N GLY A 20 -10.24 -31.89 -4.96
CA GLY A 20 -9.92 -33.31 -4.91
C GLY A 20 -11.00 -34.05 -4.10
N THR A 21 -11.91 -34.67 -4.84
CA THR A 21 -12.85 -35.75 -4.46
C THR A 21 -13.17 -35.93 -2.97
N ALA A 22 -14.23 -35.28 -2.50
CA ALA A 22 -14.96 -35.73 -1.31
C ALA A 22 -16.14 -36.63 -1.73
N PRO A 23 -16.26 -37.86 -1.20
CA PRO A 23 -17.29 -38.80 -1.62
C PRO A 23 -18.68 -38.39 -1.11
N SER A 24 -19.66 -38.70 -1.94
CA SER A 24 -21.10 -38.48 -1.83
C SER A 24 -21.69 -38.59 -0.41
N GLY A 25 -22.24 -37.48 0.10
CA GLY A 25 -23.13 -37.52 1.27
C GLY A 25 -23.17 -36.28 2.17
N SER A 26 -23.10 -35.06 1.62
CA SER A 26 -22.96 -33.84 2.42
C SER A 26 -24.32 -33.32 2.92
N LYS A 27 -24.83 -33.88 4.01
CA LYS A 27 -25.72 -33.13 4.92
C LYS A 27 -24.85 -32.13 5.69
N LEU A 28 -25.09 -30.84 5.45
CA LEU A 28 -24.63 -29.71 6.26
C LEU A 28 -24.84 -30.01 7.76
N LYS A 29 -23.79 -30.45 8.45
CA LYS A 29 -23.78 -30.55 9.90
C LYS A 29 -23.31 -29.23 10.46
N MET A 30 -24.28 -28.49 10.99
CA MET A 30 -24.12 -27.41 11.96
C MET A 30 -22.98 -27.72 12.93
N CYS A 31 -22.02 -26.79 13.02
CA CYS A 31 -20.83 -26.88 13.87
C CYS A 31 -21.23 -27.02 15.34
N HIS A 32 -21.24 -28.25 15.85
CA HIS A 32 -21.39 -28.58 17.25
C HIS A 32 -20.07 -29.13 17.78
N ARG A 33 -19.12 -28.24 18.11
CA ARG A 33 -18.10 -28.39 19.16
C ARG A 33 -17.17 -27.18 19.18
N TYR A 34 -16.76 -26.79 20.38
CA TYR A 34 -15.91 -25.63 20.68
C TYR A 34 -14.56 -25.63 19.92
N ASP A 35 -14.09 -26.80 19.47
CA ASP A 35 -12.90 -26.97 18.61
C ASP A 35 -13.14 -26.68 17.11
N ASP A 36 -14.36 -26.86 16.60
CA ASP A 36 -14.70 -26.55 15.19
C ASP A 36 -14.83 -25.04 14.97
N THR A 37 -15.20 -24.28 16.02
CA THR A 37 -15.14 -22.81 16.02
C THR A 37 -13.73 -22.29 15.82
N LEU A 38 -12.71 -22.91 16.43
CA LEU A 38 -11.31 -22.50 16.25
C LEU A 38 -10.79 -22.82 14.85
N ARG A 39 -11.27 -23.92 14.23
CA ARG A 39 -10.94 -24.24 12.82
C ARG A 39 -11.62 -23.28 11.84
N CYS A 40 -12.89 -22.96 12.04
CA CYS A 40 -13.60 -21.92 11.25
C CYS A 40 -13.02 -20.52 11.44
N ILE A 41 -12.54 -20.15 12.63
CA ILE A 41 -11.85 -18.86 12.89
C ILE A 41 -10.51 -18.82 12.14
N ARG A 42 -9.77 -19.93 12.11
CA ARG A 42 -8.51 -20.06 11.37
C ARG A 42 -8.73 -19.98 9.85
N ASP A 43 -9.88 -20.45 9.37
CA ASP A 43 -10.29 -20.35 7.98
C ASP A 43 -10.81 -18.95 7.60
N GLN A 44 -11.49 -18.23 8.50
CA GLN A 44 -12.00 -16.88 8.21
C GLN A 44 -10.88 -15.87 7.90
N GLY A 45 -9.75 -15.95 8.61
CA GLY A 45 -8.56 -15.15 8.28
C GLY A 45 -8.00 -15.47 6.89
N CYS A 46 -8.05 -16.74 6.47
CA CYS A 46 -7.68 -17.16 5.11
C CYS A 46 -8.66 -16.64 4.06
N VAL A 47 -9.97 -16.69 4.32
CA VAL A 47 -10.99 -16.22 3.36
C VAL A 47 -10.90 -14.72 3.14
N VAL A 48 -10.78 -13.91 4.21
CA VAL A 48 -10.62 -12.45 4.09
C VAL A 48 -9.31 -12.12 3.35
N LYS A 49 -8.23 -12.85 3.64
CA LYS A 49 -6.95 -12.69 2.94
C LYS A 49 -7.08 -13.00 1.44
N THR A 50 -7.77 -14.08 1.07
CA THR A 50 -8.01 -14.42 -0.34
C THR A 50 -8.85 -13.36 -1.04
N ALA A 51 -9.94 -12.90 -0.41
CA ALA A 51 -10.76 -11.81 -0.95
C ALA A 51 -9.94 -10.51 -1.15
N THR A 52 -9.05 -10.21 -0.19
CA THR A 52 -8.13 -9.07 -0.25
C THR A 52 -7.13 -9.20 -1.40
N LEU A 53 -6.55 -10.38 -1.58
CA LEU A 53 -5.59 -10.66 -2.66
C LEU A 53 -6.23 -10.65 -4.06
N ASN A 54 -7.54 -10.86 -4.14
CA ASN A 54 -8.32 -10.84 -5.38
C ASN A 54 -9.03 -9.49 -5.61
N GLY A 55 -8.86 -8.51 -4.72
CA GLY A 55 -9.44 -7.17 -4.88
C GLY A 55 -10.95 -7.10 -4.69
N GLN A 56 -11.55 -8.07 -4.01
CA GLN A 56 -13.00 -8.17 -3.84
C GLN A 56 -13.48 -7.29 -2.69
N VAL A 57 -13.71 -6.01 -2.96
CA VAL A 57 -14.06 -4.99 -1.96
C VAL A 57 -15.30 -5.37 -1.15
N GLU A 58 -16.38 -5.79 -1.81
CA GLU A 58 -17.65 -6.15 -1.16
C GLU A 58 -17.50 -7.41 -0.31
N ALA A 59 -16.72 -8.39 -0.78
CA ALA A 59 -16.45 -9.59 0.01
C ALA A 59 -15.64 -9.24 1.26
N VAL A 60 -14.62 -8.38 1.14
CA VAL A 60 -13.85 -7.90 2.29
C VAL A 60 -14.76 -7.16 3.26
N ASP A 61 -15.59 -6.22 2.81
CA ASP A 61 -16.51 -5.46 3.66
C ASP A 61 -17.46 -6.36 4.48
N VAL A 62 -18.06 -7.36 3.83
CA VAL A 62 -18.96 -8.30 4.50
C VAL A 62 -18.22 -9.25 5.45
N LEU A 63 -16.98 -9.61 5.14
CA LEU A 63 -16.20 -10.56 5.94
C LEU A 63 -15.48 -9.90 7.11
N LEU A 64 -15.17 -8.60 7.04
CA LEU A 64 -14.45 -7.86 8.06
C LEU A 64 -15.08 -7.91 9.46
N PRO A 65 -16.41 -7.82 9.63
CA PRO A 65 -17.05 -8.02 10.93
C PRO A 65 -16.84 -9.42 11.53
N SER A 66 -16.37 -10.38 10.75
CA SER A 66 -16.09 -11.75 11.22
C SER A 66 -14.69 -11.91 11.81
N ILE A 67 -13.76 -10.99 11.52
CA ILE A 67 -12.43 -10.98 12.14
C ILE A 67 -12.43 -10.09 13.39
N ASP A 68 -11.70 -10.52 14.41
CA ASP A 68 -11.54 -9.78 15.66
C ASP A 68 -11.04 -8.34 15.40
N GLU A 69 -11.63 -7.37 16.10
CA GLU A 69 -11.34 -5.94 15.97
C GLU A 69 -9.91 -5.59 16.38
N GLY A 70 -9.30 -6.39 17.27
CA GLY A 70 -7.91 -6.21 17.71
C GLY A 70 -6.85 -6.75 16.73
N VAL A 71 -7.25 -7.39 15.63
CA VAL A 71 -6.31 -7.97 14.67
C VAL A 71 -5.58 -6.88 13.90
N ASP A 72 -4.26 -6.98 13.87
CA ASP A 72 -3.40 -6.12 13.06
C ASP A 72 -3.67 -6.33 11.57
N LEU A 73 -4.25 -5.31 10.91
CA LEU A 73 -4.59 -5.36 9.49
C LEU A 73 -3.42 -5.08 8.56
N THR A 74 -2.23 -4.72 9.08
CA THR A 74 -1.04 -4.42 8.27
C THR A 74 -0.78 -5.45 7.17
N PRO A 75 -0.84 -6.78 7.41
CA PRO A 75 -0.57 -7.78 6.37
C PRO A 75 -1.63 -7.79 5.26
N LEU A 76 -2.90 -7.53 5.60
CA LEU A 76 -4.00 -7.46 4.62
C LEU A 76 -3.85 -6.21 3.75
N ILE A 77 -3.64 -5.05 4.39
CA ILE A 77 -3.51 -3.77 3.69
C ILE A 77 -2.30 -3.80 2.75
N THR A 78 -1.13 -4.21 3.25
CA THR A 78 0.09 -4.28 2.42
C THR A 78 -0.02 -5.31 1.30
N SER A 79 -0.76 -6.41 1.49
CA SER A 79 -1.04 -7.38 0.42
C SER A 79 -1.96 -6.79 -0.66
N ALA A 80 -3.00 -6.04 -0.27
CA ALA A 80 -3.88 -5.35 -1.20
C ALA A 80 -3.10 -4.35 -2.06
N ILE A 81 -2.28 -3.51 -1.42
CA ILE A 81 -1.40 -2.54 -2.09
C ILE A 81 -0.44 -3.23 -3.06
N ALA A 82 0.22 -4.31 -2.63
CA ALA A 82 1.15 -5.05 -3.48
C ALA A 82 0.48 -5.70 -4.71
N LYS A 83 -0.85 -5.88 -4.68
CA LYS A 83 -1.67 -6.36 -5.80
C LYS A 83 -2.32 -5.24 -6.61
N GLY A 84 -2.14 -3.97 -6.23
CA GLY A 84 -2.78 -2.82 -6.85
C GLY A 84 -4.27 -2.69 -6.53
N HIS A 85 -4.72 -3.28 -5.43
CA HIS A 85 -6.11 -3.24 -4.99
C HIS A 85 -6.33 -2.09 -3.99
N ASP A 86 -6.12 -0.87 -4.45
CA ASP A 86 -6.15 0.34 -3.62
C ASP A 86 -7.52 0.53 -2.93
N HIS A 87 -8.63 0.20 -3.61
CA HIS A 87 -9.98 0.26 -3.02
C HIS A 87 -10.13 -0.63 -1.78
N VAL A 88 -9.51 -1.83 -1.79
CA VAL A 88 -9.50 -2.72 -0.62
C VAL A 88 -8.60 -2.12 0.48
N ALA A 89 -7.44 -1.58 0.11
CA ALA A 89 -6.54 -0.94 1.07
C ALA A 89 -7.21 0.27 1.76
N LEU A 90 -7.90 1.12 0.99
CA LEU A 90 -8.66 2.27 1.49
C LEU A 90 -9.77 1.83 2.46
N LEU A 91 -10.54 0.80 2.09
CA LEU A 91 -11.58 0.24 2.95
C LEU A 91 -10.99 -0.25 4.28
N LEU A 92 -9.90 -1.02 4.23
CA LEU A 92 -9.23 -1.56 5.42
C LEU A 92 -8.66 -0.46 6.32
N VAL A 93 -8.00 0.56 5.76
CA VAL A 93 -7.47 1.71 6.51
C VAL A 93 -8.61 2.54 7.12
N GLY A 94 -9.72 2.72 6.39
CA GLY A 94 -10.89 3.47 6.84
C GLY A 94 -11.65 2.85 8.01
N THR A 95 -11.41 1.57 8.31
CA THR A 95 -12.09 0.88 9.44
C THR A 95 -11.66 1.37 10.83
N GLY A 96 -10.54 2.09 10.94
CA GLY A 96 -9.99 2.52 12.24
C GLY A 96 -9.42 1.38 13.10
N ARG A 97 -9.36 0.16 12.56
CA ARG A 97 -8.74 -1.01 13.19
C ARG A 97 -7.21 -0.85 13.28
N PRO A 98 -6.52 -1.54 14.20
CA PRO A 98 -5.09 -1.37 14.39
C PRO A 98 -4.29 -1.79 13.14
N PHE A 99 -3.38 -0.93 12.71
CA PHE A 99 -2.35 -1.23 11.72
C PHE A 99 -1.08 -0.41 11.96
N ARG A 100 0.04 -0.86 11.41
CA ARG A 100 1.33 -0.16 11.45
C ARG A 100 1.40 0.84 10.30
N ALA A 101 1.08 2.10 10.59
CA ALA A 101 1.06 3.17 9.59
C ALA A 101 2.37 3.27 8.80
N HIS A 102 3.54 3.14 9.45
CA HIS A 102 4.85 3.13 8.78
C HIS A 102 4.94 2.10 7.64
N ASP A 103 4.54 0.85 7.90
CA ASP A 103 4.69 -0.24 6.95
C ASP A 103 3.73 -0.10 5.78
N VAL A 104 2.49 0.31 6.07
CA VAL A 104 1.48 0.60 5.04
C VAL A 104 1.91 1.79 4.18
N PHE A 105 2.42 2.86 4.79
CA PHE A 105 2.86 4.06 4.10
C PHE A 105 4.03 3.77 3.15
N ARG A 106 5.01 2.97 3.60
CA ARG A 106 6.12 2.52 2.75
C ARG A 106 5.64 1.64 1.61
N ALA A 107 4.71 0.71 1.86
CA ALA A 107 4.14 -0.14 0.81
C ALA A 107 3.38 0.69 -0.24
N ALA A 108 2.53 1.62 0.19
CA ALA A 108 1.79 2.51 -0.69
C ALA A 108 2.73 3.38 -1.53
N ALA A 109 3.80 3.89 -0.92
CA ALA A 109 4.82 4.67 -1.63
C ALA A 109 5.63 3.84 -2.65
N ALA A 110 5.88 2.56 -2.37
CA ALA A 110 6.55 1.66 -3.33
C ALA A 110 5.62 1.26 -4.48
N ALA A 111 4.32 1.11 -4.22
CA ALA A 111 3.31 0.77 -5.22
C ALA A 111 2.86 1.98 -6.06
N GLY A 112 3.03 3.21 -5.55
CA GLY A 112 2.55 4.42 -6.20
C GLY A 112 1.08 4.73 -5.91
N SER A 113 0.48 4.07 -4.91
CA SER A 113 -0.94 4.21 -4.53
C SER A 113 -1.23 5.59 -3.92
N MET A 114 -1.49 6.58 -4.76
CA MET A 114 -1.64 7.98 -4.35
C MET A 114 -2.76 8.18 -3.31
N GLU A 115 -3.93 7.59 -3.53
CA GLU A 115 -5.10 7.71 -2.65
C GLU A 115 -4.81 7.14 -1.25
N VAL A 116 -4.11 6.00 -1.19
CA VAL A 116 -3.72 5.37 0.07
C VAL A 116 -2.70 6.22 0.80
N VAL A 117 -1.72 6.80 0.08
CA VAL A 117 -0.75 7.71 0.69
C VAL A 117 -1.45 8.96 1.24
N GLU A 118 -2.37 9.57 0.48
CA GLU A 118 -3.12 10.75 0.92
C GLU A 118 -3.90 10.49 2.21
N LEU A 119 -4.58 9.35 2.30
CA LEU A 119 -5.33 8.95 3.48
C LEU A 119 -4.42 8.77 4.72
N LEU A 120 -3.18 8.38 4.51
CA LEU A 120 -2.22 8.09 5.59
C LEU A 120 -1.38 9.30 6.02
N ILE A 121 -1.33 10.39 5.22
CA ILE A 121 -0.58 11.61 5.56
C ILE A 121 -0.94 12.17 6.95
N PRO A 122 -2.21 12.22 7.39
CA PRO A 122 -2.56 12.69 8.73
C PRO A 122 -2.01 11.81 9.87
N LEU A 123 -1.69 10.55 9.58
CA LEU A 123 -1.14 9.57 10.53
C LEU A 123 0.39 9.48 10.47
N ALA A 124 1.00 10.12 9.47
CA ALA A 124 2.43 10.06 9.20
C ALA A 124 3.18 11.17 9.96
N ASP A 125 4.36 10.83 10.48
CA ASP A 125 5.29 11.82 11.01
C ASP A 125 6.24 12.30 9.91
N SER A 126 7.06 13.31 10.20
CA SER A 126 8.05 13.83 9.24
C SER A 126 9.10 12.80 8.79
N SER A 127 9.26 11.70 9.53
CA SER A 127 10.17 10.62 9.20
C SER A 127 9.56 9.67 8.16
N HIS A 128 8.26 9.38 8.30
CA HIS A 128 7.44 8.57 7.39
C HIS A 128 7.31 9.25 6.03
N VAL A 129 6.93 10.54 6.00
CA VAL A 129 6.80 11.31 4.74
C VAL A 129 8.11 11.31 3.97
N ARG A 130 9.24 11.55 4.64
CA ARG A 130 10.58 11.48 4.02
C ARG A 130 10.90 10.09 3.46
N SER A 131 10.60 9.03 4.20
CA SER A 131 10.84 7.67 3.72
C SER A 131 10.01 7.38 2.48
N ALA A 132 8.75 7.81 2.44
CA ALA A 132 7.90 7.64 1.27
C ALA A 132 8.39 8.40 0.05
N VAL A 133 8.84 9.65 0.19
CA VAL A 133 9.42 10.39 -0.95
C VAL A 133 10.61 9.62 -1.50
N ALA A 134 11.50 9.10 -0.65
CA ALA A 134 12.65 8.34 -1.10
C ALA A 134 12.26 7.01 -1.78
N THR A 135 11.28 6.30 -1.24
CA THR A 135 10.76 5.06 -1.82
C THR A 135 10.04 5.31 -3.14
N ALA A 136 9.19 6.32 -3.23
CA ALA A 136 8.50 6.72 -4.45
C ALA A 136 9.50 7.15 -5.53
N ALA A 137 10.54 7.91 -5.16
CA ALA A 137 11.62 8.31 -6.03
C ALA A 137 12.45 7.13 -6.55
N GLU A 138 12.70 6.13 -5.71
CA GLU A 138 13.39 4.89 -6.10
C GLU A 138 12.59 4.11 -7.16
N HIS A 139 11.25 4.04 -7.00
CA HIS A 139 10.36 3.27 -7.87
C HIS A 139 9.84 4.04 -9.09
N GLY A 140 10.13 5.34 -9.21
CA GLY A 140 9.75 6.12 -10.40
C GLY A 140 8.35 6.75 -10.34
N HIS A 141 7.75 6.87 -9.16
CA HIS A 141 6.39 7.42 -9.01
C HIS A 141 6.39 8.95 -8.99
N ILE A 142 6.50 9.56 -10.17
CA ILE A 142 6.68 11.01 -10.40
C ILE A 142 5.58 11.84 -9.74
N GLU A 143 4.31 11.54 -10.01
CA GLU A 143 3.16 12.28 -9.47
C GLU A 143 3.11 12.21 -7.94
N LEU A 144 3.40 11.02 -7.39
CA LEU A 144 3.46 10.80 -5.95
C LEU A 144 4.61 11.61 -5.31
N VAL A 145 5.77 11.64 -5.94
CA VAL A 145 6.89 12.47 -5.49
C VAL A 145 6.51 13.94 -5.52
N ALA A 146 5.91 14.43 -6.60
CA ALA A 146 5.48 15.84 -6.71
C ALA A 146 4.54 16.22 -5.56
N MET A 147 3.50 15.43 -5.30
CA MET A 147 2.56 15.67 -4.20
C MET A 147 3.26 15.66 -2.83
N LEU A 148 4.15 14.70 -2.58
CA LEU A 148 4.86 14.61 -1.31
C LEU A 148 5.90 15.73 -1.12
N LEU A 149 6.51 16.26 -2.19
CA LEU A 149 7.47 17.37 -2.13
C LEU A 149 6.83 18.68 -1.67
N GLU A 150 5.52 18.87 -1.90
CA GLU A 150 4.78 20.01 -1.36
C GLU A 150 4.69 19.96 0.18
N LYS A 151 4.72 18.76 0.76
CA LYS A 151 4.51 18.51 2.20
C LYS A 151 5.80 18.35 2.99
N VAL A 152 6.98 18.33 2.34
CA VAL A 152 8.28 18.10 2.99
C VAL A 152 9.19 19.32 2.91
N GLU A 153 9.98 19.53 3.97
CA GLU A 153 11.04 20.54 3.99
C GLU A 153 12.25 20.11 3.14
N LEU A 154 12.84 21.06 2.40
CA LEU A 154 13.97 20.81 1.49
C LEU A 154 15.18 20.16 2.13
N ALA A 155 15.43 20.44 3.42
CA ALA A 155 16.57 19.89 4.14
C ALA A 155 16.52 18.35 4.23
N ARG A 156 15.37 17.75 3.92
CA ARG A 156 15.08 16.33 4.17
C ARG A 156 14.91 15.49 2.90
N ILE A 157 15.07 16.06 1.71
CA ILE A 157 14.88 15.38 0.40
C ILE A 157 16.17 14.87 -0.24
N GLY A 158 17.34 15.08 0.36
CA GLY A 158 18.61 14.59 -0.18
C GLY A 158 18.66 13.06 -0.38
N THR A 159 18.00 12.30 0.50
CA THR A 159 17.90 10.83 0.34
C THR A 159 17.09 10.45 -0.90
N ALA A 160 15.99 11.15 -1.19
CA ALA A 160 15.18 10.90 -2.37
C ALA A 160 15.93 11.21 -3.66
N PHE A 161 16.68 12.30 -3.68
CA PHE A 161 17.57 12.65 -4.79
C PHE A 161 18.61 11.55 -5.06
N MET A 162 19.30 11.06 -4.02
CA MET A 162 20.28 9.97 -4.17
C MET A 162 19.63 8.68 -4.68
N LYS A 163 18.41 8.36 -4.24
CA LYS A 163 17.66 7.20 -4.71
C LYS A 163 17.28 7.31 -6.18
N ALA A 164 16.70 8.45 -6.58
CA ALA A 164 16.39 8.74 -7.98
C ALA A 164 17.63 8.69 -8.88
N ALA A 165 18.77 9.20 -8.40
CA ALA A 165 20.03 9.15 -9.13
C ALA A 165 20.55 7.71 -9.29
N ALA A 166 20.47 6.91 -8.23
CA ALA A 166 20.90 5.52 -8.26
C ALA A 166 20.03 4.64 -9.18
N THR A 167 18.76 4.98 -9.36
CA THR A 167 17.82 4.26 -10.24
C THR A 167 17.62 4.93 -11.61
N ASN A 168 18.42 5.96 -11.92
CA ASN A 168 18.37 6.71 -13.18
C ASN A 168 16.98 7.31 -13.51
N GLN A 169 16.25 7.76 -12.48
CA GLN A 169 14.93 8.38 -12.61
C GLN A 169 15.07 9.87 -12.97
N VAL A 170 15.42 10.14 -14.24
CA VAL A 170 15.77 11.48 -14.75
C VAL A 170 14.67 12.52 -14.51
N GLU A 171 13.41 12.15 -14.71
CA GLU A 171 12.26 13.04 -14.54
C GLU A 171 12.09 13.45 -13.07
N ILE A 172 12.29 12.51 -12.14
CA ILE A 172 12.24 12.78 -10.69
C ILE A 172 13.42 13.64 -10.25
N LEU A 173 14.60 13.43 -10.81
CA LEU A 173 15.75 14.32 -10.57
C LEU A 173 15.42 15.75 -10.99
N GLY A 174 14.83 15.94 -12.17
CA GLY A 174 14.36 17.25 -12.64
C GLY A 174 13.39 17.89 -11.64
N LEU A 175 12.35 17.17 -11.24
CA LEU A 175 11.36 17.67 -10.26
C LEU A 175 11.99 18.08 -8.93
N ILE A 176 12.91 17.27 -8.39
CA ILE A 176 13.58 17.60 -7.12
C ILE A 176 14.48 18.83 -7.29
N LEU A 177 15.19 18.96 -8.41
CA LEU A 177 16.03 20.12 -8.70
C LEU A 177 15.19 21.40 -8.83
N ASP A 178 14.04 21.35 -9.50
CA ASP A 178 13.14 22.50 -9.65
C ASP A 178 12.60 22.98 -8.28
N VAL A 179 12.28 22.03 -7.40
CA VAL A 179 11.86 22.31 -6.02
C VAL A 179 13.01 22.90 -5.19
N TRP A 180 14.25 22.45 -5.39
CA TRP A 180 15.43 23.04 -4.74
C TRP A 180 15.76 24.45 -5.26
N GLU A 181 15.62 24.71 -6.55
CA GLU A 181 15.92 26.01 -7.17
C GLU A 181 14.88 27.08 -6.81
N SER A 182 13.61 26.68 -6.67
CA SER A 182 12.50 27.60 -6.37
C SER A 182 12.45 28.09 -4.92
N ARG A 183 13.02 27.37 -3.96
CA ARG A 183 12.93 27.71 -2.54
C ARG A 183 14.24 28.29 -1.99
N PRO A 184 14.19 29.32 -1.12
CA PRO A 184 15.39 29.94 -0.56
C PRO A 184 16.12 28.96 0.39
N SER A 185 17.42 28.75 0.16
CA SER A 185 18.27 27.91 1.03
C SER A 185 19.61 28.58 1.30
N LYS A 186 20.21 28.28 2.46
CA LYS A 186 21.57 28.74 2.81
C LYS A 186 22.65 28.13 1.91
N ASP A 187 22.35 26.99 1.30
CA ASP A 187 23.25 26.21 0.45
C ASP A 187 22.99 26.40 -1.06
N ARG A 188 22.41 27.54 -1.47
CA ARG A 188 22.02 27.78 -2.87
C ARG A 188 23.14 27.56 -3.89
N ALA A 189 24.38 27.92 -3.55
CA ALA A 189 25.53 27.69 -4.42
C ALA A 189 25.78 26.18 -4.66
N LYS A 190 25.61 25.33 -3.63
CA LYS A 190 25.73 23.87 -3.77
C LYS A 190 24.59 23.31 -4.62
N VAL A 191 23.37 23.79 -4.40
CA VAL A 191 22.20 23.41 -5.20
C VAL A 191 22.43 23.71 -6.68
N CYS A 192 22.89 24.93 -7.02
CA CYS A 192 23.19 25.29 -8.41
C CYS A 192 24.30 24.42 -9.02
N ALA A 193 25.36 24.11 -8.26
CA ALA A 193 26.43 23.24 -8.73
C ALA A 193 25.94 21.81 -9.02
N ILE A 194 25.13 21.24 -8.11
CA ILE A 194 24.52 19.91 -8.30
C ILE A 194 23.58 19.93 -9.50
N SER A 195 22.71 20.93 -9.61
CA SER A 195 21.77 21.06 -10.73
C SER A 195 22.47 21.09 -12.08
N ASN A 196 23.53 21.91 -12.22
CA ASN A 196 24.30 21.99 -13.46
C ASN A 196 24.98 20.66 -13.79
N ALA A 197 25.61 20.00 -12.79
CA ALA A 197 26.27 18.72 -12.99
C ALA A 197 25.30 17.62 -13.44
N VAL A 198 24.09 17.60 -12.88
CA VAL A 198 23.04 16.63 -13.24
C VAL A 198 22.51 16.91 -14.63
N LYS A 199 22.19 18.17 -14.95
CA LYS A 199 21.74 18.59 -16.30
C LYS A 199 22.78 18.23 -17.38
N GLU A 200 24.06 18.40 -17.07
CA GLU A 200 25.17 17.98 -17.94
C GLU A 200 25.30 16.45 -18.06
N ALA A 201 25.11 15.70 -16.97
CA ALA A 201 25.12 14.24 -17.01
C ALA A 201 23.96 13.69 -17.86
N ILE A 202 22.76 14.26 -17.73
CA ILE A 202 21.57 13.90 -18.51
C ILE A 202 21.80 14.16 -20.01
N SER A 203 22.39 15.30 -20.37
CA SER A 203 22.66 15.63 -21.77
C SER A 203 23.72 14.74 -22.40
N ARG A 204 24.73 14.31 -21.64
CA ARG A 204 25.77 13.38 -22.11
C ARG A 204 25.28 11.92 -22.23
N GLY A 205 24.30 11.51 -21.43
CA GLY A 205 23.76 10.14 -21.42
C GLY A 205 22.67 9.85 -22.47
N SER A 206 22.20 10.86 -23.20
CA SER A 206 21.19 10.72 -24.27
C SER A 206 21.80 10.52 -25.67
N HIS A 207 23.10 10.24 -25.75
CA HIS A 207 23.87 9.93 -26.97
C HIS A 207 24.44 8.52 -26.91
#